data_AF-A0A8K1D823-F1
#
_entry.id   AF-A0A8K1D823-F1
#
_cell.length_a   1.000
_cell.length_b   1.000
_cell.length_c   1.000
_cell.angle_alpha   90.00
_cell.angle_beta   90.00
_cell.angle_gamma   90.00
#
_symmetry.space_group_name_H-M   'P 1'
#
loop_
_entity.id
_entity.type
_entity.pdbx_description
1 polymer ?
#
loop_
_entity_poly.entity_id
_entity_poly.type
_entity_poly.pdbx_seq_one_letter_code
_entity_poly.pdbx_strand_id
1 'polypeptide(L)'
;HCTLELGSYIKDLSVVHSDLSSIVILDNSPGAYRSHPDNAIPIKSWFSDPGDTALLNLLPMLDALRFTADVRSVLSRNLHQHRLW
;
A
#
# COMPACT_ATOMS: atom_id res chain seq x y z
N HIS A 1 -1.25 -12.89 8.45
CA HIS A 1 -1.72 -12.86 9.84
C HIS A 1 -2.25 -11.46 10.12
N CYS A 2 -3.44 -11.30 10.71
CA CYS A 2 -4.02 -9.99 11.02
C CYS A 2 -4.18 -9.83 12.53
N THR A 3 -3.86 -8.67 13.06
CA THR A 3 -3.98 -8.36 14.50
C THR A 3 -4.99 -7.25 14.69
N LEU A 4 -5.94 -7.43 15.62
CA LEU A 4 -6.92 -6.38 15.94
C LEU A 4 -6.26 -5.35 16.86
N GLU A 5 -6.14 -4.11 16.38
CA GLU A 5 -5.51 -3.03 17.14
C GLU A 5 -6.27 -1.71 16.91
N LEU A 6 -6.66 -1.03 18.01
CA LEU A 6 -7.43 0.21 17.99
C LEU A 6 -8.70 0.14 17.13
N GLY A 7 -9.40 -0.99 17.16
CA GLY A 7 -10.65 -1.20 16.42
C GLY A 7 -10.48 -1.49 14.92
N SER A 8 -9.26 -1.67 14.43
CA SER A 8 -8.97 -2.04 13.04
C SER A 8 -8.02 -3.23 12.96
N TYR A 9 -8.16 -4.08 11.94
CA TYR A 9 -7.20 -5.13 11.68
C TYR A 9 -5.97 -4.58 10.97
N ILE A 10 -4.80 -4.80 11.57
CA ILE A 10 -3.49 -4.46 11.00
C ILE A 10 -2.88 -5.71 10.36
N LYS A 11 -2.23 -5.51 9.21
CA LYS A 11 -1.47 -6.50 8.47
C LYS A 11 0.01 -6.21 8.65
N ASP A 12 0.67 -7.02 9.47
CA ASP A 12 2.11 -6.91 9.70
C ASP A 12 2.87 -7.53 8.51
N LEU A 13 3.61 -6.70 7.77
CA LEU A 13 4.38 -7.12 6.59
C LEU A 13 5.65 -7.87 6.96
N SER A 14 6.16 -7.72 8.19
CA SER A 14 7.34 -8.46 8.67
C SER A 14 7.12 -9.97 8.69
N VAL A 15 5.85 -10.39 8.75
CA VAL A 15 5.43 -11.80 8.63
C VAL A 15 5.70 -12.37 7.23
N VAL A 16 5.74 -11.52 6.21
CA VAL A 16 6.06 -11.93 4.82
C VAL A 16 7.57 -11.99 4.64
N HIS A 17 8.30 -10.94 5.06
CA HIS A 17 9.75 -10.87 4.96
C HIS A 17 10.31 -9.84 5.94
N SER A 18 11.51 -10.07 6.48
CA SER A 18 12.15 -9.15 7.43
C SER A 18 12.73 -7.90 6.76
N ASP A 19 13.26 -8.05 5.55
CA ASP A 19 13.64 -6.90 4.71
C ASP A 19 12.44 -6.43 3.88
N LEU A 20 11.95 -5.23 4.20
CA LEU A 20 10.79 -4.62 3.56
C LEU A 20 11.16 -3.78 2.34
N SER A 21 12.44 -3.73 1.93
CA SER A 21 12.90 -2.96 0.78
C SER A 21 12.23 -3.36 -0.54
N SER A 22 11.73 -4.60 -0.64
CA SER A 22 11.06 -5.15 -1.83
C SER A 22 9.60 -5.54 -1.60
N ILE A 23 9.01 -5.16 -0.46
CA ILE A 23 7.64 -5.53 -0.09
C ILE A 23 6.70 -4.34 -0.21
N VAL A 24 5.54 -4.56 -0.80
CA VAL A 24 4.49 -3.54 -0.96
C VAL A 24 3.15 -4.11 -0.51
N ILE A 25 2.32 -3.28 0.11
CA ILE A 25 0.91 -3.58 0.39
C ILE A 25 0.00 -2.64 -0.39
N LEU A 26 -0.92 -3.23 -1.15
CA LEU A 26 -2.01 -2.52 -1.83
C LEU A 26 -3.30 -2.76 -1.04
N ASP A 27 -3.87 -1.70 -0.46
CA ASP A 27 -5.07 -1.86 0.37
C ASP A 27 -5.94 -0.61 0.34
N ASN A 28 -7.25 -0.81 0.45
CA ASN A 28 -8.25 0.24 0.50
C ASN A 28 -8.59 0.71 1.92
N SER A 29 -8.03 0.03 2.94
CA SER A 29 -8.25 0.34 4.35
C SER A 29 -6.97 0.88 4.98
N PRO A 30 -6.87 2.19 5.30
CA PRO A 30 -5.66 2.76 5.92
C PRO A 30 -5.22 2.10 7.22
N GLY A 31 -6.18 1.57 8.00
CA GLY A 31 -5.87 0.80 9.21
C GLY A 31 -5.06 -0.47 8.93
N ALA A 32 -5.21 -1.08 7.76
CA ALA A 32 -4.57 -2.35 7.43
C ALA A 32 -3.04 -2.24 7.31
N TYR A 33 -2.52 -1.11 6.83
CA TYR A 33 -1.08 -0.88 6.67
C TYR A 33 -0.50 0.13 7.68
N ARG A 34 -1.22 0.40 8.78
CA ARG A 34 -0.82 1.41 9.78
C ARG A 34 0.62 1.23 10.29
N SER A 35 1.08 -0.01 10.45
CA SER A 35 2.45 -0.29 10.93
C SER A 35 3.53 -0.13 9.86
N HIS A 36 3.16 -0.09 8.57
CA HIS A 36 4.10 -0.02 7.44
C HIS A 36 3.60 0.98 6.38
N PRO A 37 3.36 2.26 6.74
CA PRO A 37 2.76 3.23 5.82
C PRO A 37 3.65 3.53 4.61
N ASP A 38 4.98 3.47 4.77
CA ASP A 38 5.93 3.72 3.68
C ASP A 38 6.01 2.57 2.65
N ASN A 39 5.43 1.41 2.97
CA ASN A 39 5.29 0.27 2.07
C ASN A 39 3.90 0.22 1.41
N ALA A 40 3.03 1.19 1.70
CA ALA A 40 1.63 1.14 1.30
C ALA A 40 1.38 1.89 -0.01
N ILE A 41 0.52 1.30 -0.84
CA ILE A 41 -0.17 1.96 -1.94
C ILE A 41 -1.65 1.99 -1.56
N PRO A 42 -2.19 3.16 -1.20
CA PRO A 42 -3.63 3.30 -1.01
C PRO A 42 -4.36 3.08 -2.33
N ILE A 43 -5.45 2.31 -2.31
CA ILE A 43 -6.34 2.17 -3.47
C ILE A 43 -7.78 2.47 -3.08
N LYS A 44 -8.57 2.98 -4.02
CA LYS A 44 -9.98 3.23 -3.79
C LYS A 44 -10.73 1.91 -3.59
N SER A 45 -11.71 1.91 -2.70
CA SER A 45 -12.71 0.85 -2.64
C SER A 45 -13.49 0.80 -3.95
N TRP A 46 -13.68 -0.40 -4.48
CA TRP A 46 -14.45 -0.63 -5.69
C TRP A 46 -15.90 -0.98 -5.33
N PHE A 47 -16.85 -0.33 -6.02
CA PHE A 47 -18.29 -0.50 -5.77
C PHE A 47 -19.06 -0.78 -7.08
N SER A 48 -18.59 -1.74 -7.87
CA SER A 48 -19.23 -2.16 -9.13
C SER A 48 -19.26 -1.12 -10.26
N ASP A 49 -18.36 -0.12 -10.22
CA ASP A 49 -18.21 0.84 -11.32
C ASP A 49 -17.52 0.17 -12.52
N PRO A 50 -18.20 0.07 -13.69
CA PRO A 50 -17.61 -0.50 -14.90
C PRO A 50 -16.56 0.39 -15.55
N GLY A 51 -16.49 1.68 -15.19
CA GLY A 51 -15.47 2.62 -15.62
C GLY A 51 -14.24 2.69 -14.73
N ASP A 52 -14.20 1.91 -13.63
CA ASP A 52 -13.05 1.91 -12.73
C ASP A 52 -11.79 1.41 -13.45
N THR A 53 -10.73 2.22 -13.36
CA THR A 53 -9.41 1.92 -13.93
C THR A 53 -8.32 1.97 -12.87
N ALA A 54 -8.67 1.93 -11.58
CA ALA A 54 -7.73 2.16 -10.48
C ALA A 54 -6.54 1.21 -10.54
N LEU A 55 -6.78 -0.08 -10.80
CA LEU A 55 -5.71 -1.09 -10.94
C LEU A 55 -4.86 -0.87 -12.20
N LEU A 56 -5.46 -0.48 -13.32
CA LEU A 56 -4.72 -0.19 -14.56
C LEU A 56 -3.79 1.01 -14.39
N ASN A 57 -4.26 2.04 -13.67
CA ASN A 57 -3.49 3.24 -13.38
C ASN A 57 -2.28 2.99 -12.47
N LEU A 58 -2.22 1.84 -11.77
CA LEU A 58 -1.07 1.45 -10.96
C LEU A 58 0.09 0.87 -11.78
N LEU A 59 -0.17 0.36 -12.99
CA LEU A 59 0.84 -0.35 -13.79
C LEU A 59 2.14 0.44 -14.00
N PRO A 60 2.11 1.74 -14.37
CA PRO A 60 3.36 2.49 -14.58
C PRO A 60 4.18 2.64 -13.30
N MET A 61 3.51 2.84 -12.16
CA MET A 61 4.18 2.96 -10.87
C MET A 61 4.77 1.60 -10.45
N LEU A 62 4.03 0.50 -10.63
CA LEU A 62 4.51 -0.84 -10.29
C LEU A 62 5.72 -1.25 -11.16
N ASP A 63 5.72 -0.91 -12.45
CA ASP A 63 6.89 -1.14 -13.31
C ASP A 63 8.09 -0.29 -12.89
N ALA A 64 7.88 0.95 -12.45
CA ALA A 64 8.96 1.78 -11.92
C ALA A 64 9.58 1.20 -10.64
N LEU A 65 8.77 0.64 -9.73
CA LEU A 65 9.26 0.04 -8.48
C LEU A 65 10.21 -1.13 -8.71
N ARG A 66 10.08 -1.86 -9.83
CA ARG A 66 10.98 -2.97 -10.21
C ARG A 66 12.46 -2.56 -10.27
N PHE A 67 12.74 -1.29 -10.52
CA PHE A 67 14.10 -0.77 -10.65
C PHE A 67 14.63 -0.10 -9.38
N THR A 68 13.85 -0.12 -8.30
CA THR A 68 14.24 0.49 -7.03
C THR A 68 14.92 -0.54 -6.14
N ALA A 69 15.99 -0.12 -5.46
CA ALA A 69 16.62 -0.95 -4.42
C ALA A 69 15.76 -1.00 -3.15
N ASP A 70 14.98 0.05 -2.90
CA ASP A 70 14.04 0.14 -1.79
C ASP A 70 12.76 0.87 -2.25
N VAL A 71 11.63 0.15 -2.28
CA VAL A 71 10.34 0.69 -2.73
C VAL A 71 9.88 1.88 -1.89
N ARG A 72 10.28 1.94 -0.61
CA ARG A 72 9.92 3.03 0.31
C ARG A 72 10.53 4.35 -0.12
N SER A 73 11.66 4.33 -0.85
CA SER A 73 12.30 5.55 -1.37
C SER A 73 11.45 6.29 -2.41
N VAL A 74 10.52 5.57 -3.04
CA VAL A 74 9.54 6.10 -4.00
C VAL A 74 8.20 6.32 -3.30
N LEU A 75 7.69 5.31 -2.58
CA LEU A 75 6.35 5.34 -1.99
C LEU A 75 6.19 6.40 -0.89
N SER A 76 7.21 6.62 -0.05
CA SER A 76 7.18 7.66 1.00
C SER A 76 7.05 9.09 0.46
N ARG A 77 7.22 9.32 -0.85
CA ARG A 77 7.04 10.64 -1.47
C ARG A 77 5.57 10.99 -1.69
N ASN A 78 4.68 10.00 -1.66
CA ASN A 78 3.23 10.17 -1.85
C ASN A 78 2.48 10.58 -0.57
N LEU A 79 3.18 11.07 0.47
CA LEU A 79 2.61 11.53 1.76
C LEU A 79 1.43 12.49 1.64
N HIS A 80 1.31 13.24 0.54
CA HIS A 80 0.15 14.12 0.31
C HIS A 80 -1.15 13.37 0.04
N GLN A 81 -1.08 12.16 -0.52
CA GLN A 81 -2.27 11.33 -0.71
C GLN A 81 -2.71 10.67 0.60
N HIS A 82 -1.80 10.29 1.49
CA HIS A 82 -2.14 9.67 2.79
C HIS A 82 -2.94 10.57 3.75
N ARG A 83 -2.98 11.89 3.51
CA ARG A 83 -3.75 12.85 4.34
C ARG A 83 -5.19 13.08 3.85
N LEU A 84 -5.56 12.55 2.68
CA LEU A 84 -6.86 12.79 2.06
C LEU A 84 -7.82 11.59 2.17
N TRP A 85 -7.45 10.54 2.92
CA TRP A 85 -8.25 9.33 3.13
C TRP A 85 -8.30 8.95 4.61
#